data_AF-A0A5B7FIU7-F1
#
_entry.id   AF-A0A5B7FIU7-F1
#
_cell.length_a   1.000
_cell.length_b   1.000
_cell.length_c   1.000
_cell.angle_alpha   90.00
_cell.angle_beta   90.00
_cell.angle_gamma   90.00
#
_symmetry.space_group_name_H-M   'P 1'
#
loop_
_entity.id
_entity.type
_entity.pdbx_description
1 polymer ?
#
loop_
_entity_poly.entity_id
_entity_poly.type
_entity_poly.pdbx_seq_one_letter_code
_entity_poly.pdbx_strand_id
1 'polypeptide(L)'
;MAQTSFACIIAAETVTVICFPLLQGAFPTQFTSVPESSLIQVHAENDGVTQVIENLDGLTNLNSIFLGKNRITKLQNMDSLINLKILGVQSNRLTKIEGLGRLVNLEQLYCSHNGIEVLEGLDNNVKLQTLDMAVNRIKKIENISHLTEIEEFWVFAKMYFA
;
A
#
# COMPACT_ATOMS: atom_id res chain seq x y z
N MET A 1 4.61 -15.34 29.07
CA MET A 1 4.78 -14.23 28.10
C MET A 1 5.54 -14.78 26.91
N ALA A 2 4.84 -15.23 25.87
CA ALA A 2 5.47 -15.74 24.67
C ALA A 2 5.72 -14.56 23.73
N GLN A 3 6.99 -14.25 23.48
CA GLN A 3 7.38 -13.44 22.33
C GLN A 3 7.02 -14.25 21.08
N THR A 4 5.94 -13.88 20.39
CA THR A 4 5.62 -14.42 19.06
C THR A 4 6.59 -13.81 18.07
N SER A 5 7.69 -14.51 17.83
CA SER A 5 8.71 -14.15 16.85
C SER A 5 8.10 -14.20 15.45
N PHE A 6 7.94 -13.04 14.81
CA PHE A 6 7.67 -12.99 13.37
C PHE A 6 8.93 -13.43 12.62
N ALA A 7 8.80 -14.35 11.66
CA ALA A 7 9.88 -14.68 10.75
C ALA A 7 9.93 -13.59 9.66
N CYS A 8 10.54 -12.46 10.00
CA CYS A 8 10.95 -11.48 9.00
C CYS A 8 12.37 -11.85 8.53
N ILE A 9 12.53 -12.10 7.23
CA ILE A 9 13.88 -12.21 6.65
C ILE A 9 14.30 -10.79 6.25
N ILE A 10 15.45 -10.37 6.75
CA ILE A 10 16.13 -9.18 6.25
C ILE A 10 17.00 -9.61 5.09
N ALA A 11 16.78 -9.01 3.92
CA ALA A 11 17.81 -9.00 2.90
C ALA A 11 18.86 -7.97 3.35
N ALA A 12 19.95 -8.45 3.96
CA ALA A 12 20.97 -7.63 4.62
C ALA A 12 21.67 -6.62 3.70
N GLU A 13 21.47 -6.73 2.38
CA GLU A 13 22.03 -5.85 1.36
C GLU A 13 21.08 -4.72 0.93
N THR A 14 19.78 -4.77 1.27
CA THR A 14 18.75 -3.85 0.70
C THR A 14 17.89 -3.12 1.73
N VAL A 15 18.11 -3.33 3.03
CA VAL A 15 17.29 -2.76 4.11
C VAL A 15 15.78 -2.97 3.90
N THR A 16 15.48 -4.16 3.38
CA THR A 16 14.13 -4.65 3.08
C THR A 16 13.72 -5.66 4.15
N VAL A 17 12.49 -5.51 4.66
CA VAL A 17 11.85 -6.51 5.51
C VAL A 17 10.88 -7.32 4.66
N ILE A 18 11.05 -8.63 4.63
CA ILE A 18 10.09 -9.56 4.03
C ILE A 18 9.43 -10.35 5.15
N CYS A 19 8.13 -10.16 5.30
CA CYS A 19 7.29 -10.87 6.25
C CYS A 19 6.72 -12.10 5.57
N PHE A 20 6.96 -13.27 6.14
CA PHE A 20 6.36 -14.51 5.68
C PHE A 20 5.03 -14.75 6.40
N PRO A 21 4.04 -15.39 5.73
CA PRO A 21 2.77 -15.71 6.33
C PRO A 21 3.00 -16.64 7.52
N LEU A 22 2.94 -16.08 8.73
CA LEU A 22 2.68 -16.85 9.93
C LEU A 22 1.15 -16.96 10.06
N LEU A 23 0.69 -18.12 10.51
CA LEU A 23 -0.72 -18.53 10.67
C LEU A 23 -1.60 -17.60 11.55
N GLN A 24 -1.12 -16.42 11.96
CA GLN A 24 -1.81 -15.49 12.85
C GLN A 24 -2.03 -14.15 12.16
N GLY A 25 -3.29 -13.73 12.08
CA GLY A 25 -3.92 -12.55 11.45
C GLY A 25 -3.30 -11.15 11.58
N ALA A 26 -2.06 -10.98 12.02
CA ALA A 26 -1.50 -9.70 12.41
C ALA A 26 -0.44 -9.19 11.42
N PHE A 27 -0.39 -7.87 11.26
CA PHE A 27 0.77 -7.21 10.65
C PHE A 27 1.98 -7.41 11.60
N PRO A 28 3.23 -7.39 11.09
CA PRO A 28 4.41 -7.52 11.94
C PRO A 28 4.35 -6.57 13.13
N THR A 29 4.47 -7.10 14.35
CA THR A 29 4.36 -6.28 15.56
C THR A 29 5.60 -5.46 15.85
N GLN A 30 6.77 -5.87 15.34
CA GLN A 30 8.04 -5.16 15.48
C GLN A 30 9.01 -5.52 14.35
N PHE A 31 9.70 -4.51 13.80
CA PHE A 31 10.82 -4.67 12.87
C PHE A 31 12.14 -4.83 13.64
N THR A 32 12.22 -5.80 14.54
CA THR A 32 13.25 -5.89 15.61
C THR A 32 14.70 -6.07 15.14
N SER A 33 14.93 -6.30 13.86
CA SER A 33 16.22 -6.75 13.34
C SER A 33 16.94 -5.69 12.49
N VAL A 34 16.32 -4.52 12.28
CA VAL A 34 16.90 -3.39 11.55
C VAL A 34 16.56 -2.08 12.29
N PRO A 35 17.46 -1.09 12.36
CA PRO A 35 17.08 0.24 12.81
C PRO A 35 15.93 0.76 11.95
N GLU A 36 14.83 1.19 12.57
CA GLU A 36 13.66 1.76 11.90
C GLU A 36 14.04 2.91 10.95
N SER A 37 15.05 3.69 11.35
CA SER A 37 15.64 4.78 10.56
C SER A 37 16.35 4.31 9.29
N SER A 38 16.62 3.03 9.12
CA SER A 38 17.32 2.52 7.93
C SER A 38 16.35 1.82 6.97
N LEU A 39 15.14 1.47 7.41
CA LEU A 39 14.18 0.72 6.60
C LEU A 39 13.75 1.51 5.36
N ILE A 40 13.93 0.89 4.20
CA ILE A 40 13.59 1.47 2.90
C ILE A 40 12.38 0.76 2.30
N GLN A 41 12.20 -0.53 2.59
CA GLN A 41 11.18 -1.34 1.95
C GLN A 41 10.54 -2.37 2.89
N VAL A 42 9.23 -2.52 2.80
CA VAL A 42 8.46 -3.55 3.52
C VAL A 42 7.64 -4.38 2.55
N HIS A 43 7.80 -5.71 2.60
CA HIS A 43 6.98 -6.69 1.91
C HIS A 43 6.22 -7.51 2.95
N ALA A 44 4.90 -7.41 2.96
CA ALA A 44 4.03 -8.18 3.85
C ALA A 44 2.85 -8.77 3.06
N GLU A 45 3.15 -9.65 2.11
CA GLU A 45 2.13 -10.43 1.39
C GLU A 45 1.83 -11.70 2.18
N ASN A 46 0.68 -11.73 2.87
CA ASN A 46 0.37 -12.80 3.84
C ASN A 46 -0.84 -13.67 3.42
N ASP A 47 -1.07 -13.91 2.13
CA ASP A 47 -2.14 -14.81 1.62
C ASP A 47 -3.52 -14.63 2.29
N GLY A 48 -3.90 -13.38 2.54
CA GLY A 48 -5.20 -13.00 3.09
C GLY A 48 -5.27 -12.97 4.62
N VAL A 49 -4.14 -12.86 5.31
CA VAL A 49 -4.10 -12.87 6.78
C VAL A 49 -4.22 -11.46 7.37
N THR A 50 -3.54 -10.46 6.80
CA THR A 50 -3.53 -9.09 7.35
C THR A 50 -4.81 -8.33 7.03
N GLN A 51 -5.44 -7.74 8.05
CA GLN A 51 -6.63 -6.88 7.91
C GLN A 51 -6.35 -5.42 8.29
N VAL A 52 -5.38 -5.20 9.17
CA VAL A 52 -5.06 -3.92 9.78
C VAL A 52 -3.59 -3.61 9.54
N ILE A 53 -3.31 -2.37 9.14
CA ILE A 53 -1.96 -1.83 9.04
C ILE A 53 -1.63 -1.19 10.40
N GLU A 54 -0.49 -1.55 10.97
CA GLU A 54 -0.01 -1.10 12.28
C GLU A 54 1.52 -1.07 12.30
N ASN A 55 2.14 -0.46 13.31
CA ASN A 55 3.61 -0.43 13.49
C ASN A 55 4.41 0.21 12.35
N LEU A 56 3.80 1.07 11.53
CA LEU A 56 4.48 1.88 10.50
C LEU A 56 4.86 3.29 11.03
N ASP A 57 4.50 3.58 12.28
CA ASP A 57 4.82 4.85 12.93
C ASP A 57 6.34 5.02 13.02
N GLY A 58 6.84 6.22 12.70
CA GLY A 58 8.28 6.53 12.77
C GLY A 58 9.12 6.03 11.59
N LEU A 59 8.57 5.22 10.67
CA LEU A 59 9.29 4.70 9.50
C LEU A 59 9.41 5.72 8.36
N THR A 60 9.95 6.90 8.64
CA THR A 60 9.98 8.03 7.70
C THR A 60 10.84 7.80 6.47
N ASN A 61 11.75 6.82 6.49
CA ASN A 61 12.68 6.53 5.39
C ASN A 61 12.19 5.45 4.43
N LEU A 62 10.98 4.92 4.65
CA LEU A 62 10.37 3.97 3.73
C LEU A 62 10.08 4.64 2.38
N ASN A 63 10.62 4.03 1.32
CA ASN A 63 10.32 4.37 -0.06
C ASN A 63 9.25 3.45 -0.65
N SER A 64 9.20 2.18 -0.24
CA SER A 64 8.35 1.19 -0.89
C SER A 64 7.65 0.26 0.09
N ILE A 65 6.34 0.09 -0.07
CA ILE A 65 5.53 -0.82 0.74
C ILE A 65 4.70 -1.71 -0.18
N PHE A 66 4.75 -3.02 0.04
CA PHE A 66 3.94 -3.99 -0.69
C PHE A 66 3.16 -4.86 0.29
N LEU A 67 1.84 -4.69 0.28
CA LEU A 67 0.84 -5.34 1.13
C LEU A 67 -0.16 -6.14 0.28
N GLY A 68 0.30 -6.66 -0.85
CA GLY A 68 -0.52 -7.42 -1.78
C GLY A 68 -1.12 -8.68 -1.14
N LYS A 69 -2.22 -9.19 -1.71
CA LYS A 69 -2.86 -10.46 -1.33
C LYS A 69 -3.20 -10.51 0.17
N ASN A 70 -3.84 -9.48 0.70
CA ASN A 70 -4.27 -9.41 2.09
C ASN A 70 -5.79 -9.22 2.18
N ARG A 71 -6.31 -8.93 3.38
CA ARG A 71 -7.72 -8.60 3.63
C ARG A 71 -7.85 -7.18 4.16
N ILE A 72 -6.95 -6.29 3.79
CA ILE A 72 -6.95 -4.89 4.24
C ILE A 72 -8.19 -4.21 3.67
N THR A 73 -8.94 -3.53 4.54
CA THR A 73 -10.17 -2.82 4.18
C THR A 73 -10.01 -1.31 4.20
N LYS A 74 -8.97 -0.80 4.87
CA LYS A 74 -8.65 0.62 4.99
C LYS A 74 -7.14 0.84 5.03
N LEU A 75 -6.70 1.92 4.39
CA LEU A 75 -5.34 2.43 4.48
C LEU A 75 -5.27 3.38 5.68
N GLN A 76 -4.55 2.97 6.72
CA GLN A 76 -4.43 3.72 7.98
C GLN A 76 -3.00 3.63 8.50
N ASN A 77 -2.62 4.55 9.39
CA ASN A 77 -1.28 4.62 9.99
C ASN A 77 -0.17 4.81 8.93
N MET A 78 -0.45 5.65 7.92
CA MET A 78 0.48 5.96 6.82
C MET A 78 1.00 7.41 6.87
N ASP A 79 0.58 8.19 7.87
CA ASP A 79 0.87 9.64 7.94
C ASP A 79 2.36 9.96 8.14
N SER A 80 3.13 9.03 8.72
CA SER A 80 4.58 9.14 8.92
C SER A 80 5.39 8.93 7.63
N LEU A 81 4.79 8.33 6.60
CA LEU A 81 5.47 7.79 5.42
C LEU A 81 5.67 8.85 4.32
N ILE A 82 6.19 10.01 4.71
CA ILE A 82 6.31 11.19 3.83
C ILE A 82 7.24 10.98 2.62
N ASN A 83 8.14 10.00 2.69
CA ASN A 83 9.08 9.66 1.63
C ASN A 83 8.63 8.45 0.79
N LEU A 84 7.43 7.93 1.02
CA LEU A 84 6.94 6.78 0.27
C LEU A 84 6.73 7.14 -1.20
N LYS A 85 7.36 6.37 -2.08
CA LYS A 85 7.29 6.47 -3.54
C LYS A 85 6.42 5.38 -4.15
N ILE A 86 6.46 4.17 -3.60
CA ILE A 86 5.76 3.00 -4.16
C ILE A 86 4.84 2.39 -3.11
N LEU A 87 3.56 2.27 -3.44
CA LEU A 87 2.56 1.59 -2.61
C LEU A 87 1.85 0.50 -3.41
N GLY A 88 2.09 -0.75 -3.04
CA GLY A 88 1.38 -1.93 -3.53
C GLY A 88 0.35 -2.42 -2.52
N VAL A 89 -0.92 -2.40 -2.88
CA VAL A 89 -2.07 -2.90 -2.09
C VAL A 89 -3.01 -3.73 -2.96
N GLN A 90 -2.47 -4.38 -3.99
CA GLN A 90 -3.20 -5.23 -4.92
C GLN A 90 -3.85 -6.44 -4.23
N SER A 91 -5.00 -6.90 -4.71
CA SER A 91 -5.70 -8.07 -4.15
C SER A 91 -6.02 -7.92 -2.66
N ASN A 92 -6.63 -6.79 -2.29
CA ASN A 92 -7.15 -6.50 -0.96
C ASN A 92 -8.68 -6.33 -1.01
N ARG A 93 -9.27 -5.71 0.03
CA ARG A 93 -10.71 -5.47 0.16
C ARG A 93 -11.02 -3.97 0.33
N LEU A 94 -10.19 -3.11 -0.25
CA LEU A 94 -10.39 -1.65 -0.21
C LEU A 94 -11.64 -1.30 -1.02
N THR A 95 -12.52 -0.46 -0.46
CA THR A 95 -13.70 0.07 -1.17
C THR A 95 -13.55 1.55 -1.53
N LYS A 96 -12.55 2.21 -0.95
CA LYS A 96 -12.20 3.61 -1.18
C LYS A 96 -10.70 3.80 -0.97
N ILE A 97 -10.16 4.85 -1.55
CA ILE A 97 -8.80 5.32 -1.28
C ILE A 97 -8.89 6.42 -0.22
N GLU A 98 -8.26 6.20 0.92
CA GLU A 98 -8.16 7.16 2.01
C GLU A 98 -6.79 7.06 2.67
N GLY A 99 -6.42 8.00 3.55
CA GLY A 99 -5.16 7.91 4.29
C GLY A 99 -3.87 8.17 3.47
N LEU A 100 -4.00 8.62 2.21
CA LEU A 100 -2.85 8.93 1.35
C LEU A 100 -2.45 10.42 1.33
N GLY A 101 -3.17 11.27 2.07
CA GLY A 101 -3.02 12.73 1.99
C GLY A 101 -1.65 13.28 2.41
N ARG A 102 -0.86 12.54 3.19
CA ARG A 102 0.51 12.93 3.60
C ARG A 102 1.60 12.38 2.69
N LEU A 103 1.27 11.48 1.77
CA LEU A 103 2.23 10.79 0.89
C LEU A 103 2.49 11.59 -0.39
N VAL A 104 2.97 12.83 -0.22
CA VAL A 104 3.16 13.81 -1.30
C VAL A 104 4.24 13.41 -2.31
N ASN A 105 5.06 12.41 -1.99
CA ASN A 105 6.12 11.88 -2.84
C ASN A 105 5.74 10.55 -3.52
N LEU A 106 4.47 10.15 -3.45
CA LEU A 106 4.02 8.91 -4.06
C LEU A 106 4.08 9.01 -5.60
N GLU A 107 4.82 8.11 -6.22
CA GLU A 107 5.07 8.01 -7.66
C GLU A 107 4.29 6.84 -8.27
N GLN A 108 4.12 5.75 -7.54
CA GLN A 108 3.47 4.53 -8.03
C GLN A 108 2.46 3.99 -7.01
N LEU A 109 1.22 3.80 -7.46
CA LEU A 109 0.14 3.21 -6.68
C LEU A 109 -0.46 2.01 -7.42
N TYR A 110 -0.29 0.82 -6.84
CA TYR A 110 -0.89 -0.42 -7.31
C TYR A 110 -2.03 -0.83 -6.38
N CYS A 111 -3.28 -0.64 -6.81
CA CYS A 111 -4.48 -0.97 -6.03
C CYS A 111 -5.46 -1.85 -6.82
N SER A 112 -4.94 -2.64 -7.76
CA SER A 112 -5.74 -3.57 -8.55
C SER A 112 -6.37 -4.69 -7.72
N HIS A 113 -7.43 -5.32 -8.23
CA HIS A 113 -8.17 -6.38 -7.54
C HIS A 113 -8.69 -5.96 -6.16
N ASN A 114 -9.29 -4.77 -6.09
CA ASN A 114 -10.00 -4.27 -4.91
C ASN A 114 -11.49 -4.05 -5.24
N GLY A 115 -12.22 -3.43 -4.31
CA GLY A 115 -13.64 -3.08 -4.46
C GLY A 115 -13.87 -1.58 -4.63
N ILE A 116 -12.89 -0.82 -5.12
CA ILE A 116 -12.97 0.65 -5.20
C ILE A 116 -14.02 1.06 -6.23
N GLU A 117 -14.97 1.91 -5.83
CA GLU A 117 -16.09 2.33 -6.68
C GLU A 117 -15.89 3.71 -7.30
N VAL A 118 -15.13 4.58 -6.64
CA VAL A 118 -14.91 5.98 -7.03
C VAL A 118 -13.42 6.30 -6.90
N LEU A 119 -12.91 7.11 -7.84
CA LEU A 119 -11.57 7.69 -7.77
C LEU A 119 -11.62 8.97 -6.92
N GLU A 120 -11.17 8.87 -5.68
CA GLU A 120 -11.09 9.96 -4.71
C GLU A 120 -9.90 9.76 -3.76
N GLY A 121 -9.55 10.77 -2.95
CA GLY A 121 -8.53 10.62 -1.90
C GLY A 121 -7.08 10.66 -2.40
N LEU A 122 -6.86 11.13 -3.64
CA LEU A 122 -5.55 11.31 -4.27
C LEU A 122 -5.19 12.78 -4.52
N ASP A 123 -5.88 13.72 -3.88
CA ASP A 123 -5.78 15.17 -4.17
C ASP A 123 -4.35 15.72 -4.01
N ASN A 124 -3.56 15.16 -3.09
CA ASN A 124 -2.20 15.60 -2.78
C ASN A 124 -1.11 14.80 -3.50
N ASN A 125 -1.45 13.72 -4.21
CA ASN A 125 -0.49 12.79 -4.81
C ASN A 125 -0.15 13.19 -6.26
N VAL A 126 0.22 14.45 -6.46
CA VAL A 126 0.42 15.06 -7.80
C VAL A 126 1.60 14.48 -8.59
N LYS A 127 2.52 13.80 -7.91
CA LYS A 127 3.71 13.13 -8.50
C LYS A 127 3.44 11.70 -8.98
N LEU A 128 2.18 11.24 -8.93
CA LEU A 128 1.82 9.91 -9.40
C LEU A 128 2.10 9.79 -10.90
N GLN A 129 2.97 8.85 -11.25
CA GLN A 129 3.32 8.46 -12.62
C GLN A 129 2.61 7.18 -13.02
N THR A 130 2.46 6.23 -12.08
CA THR A 130 1.79 4.95 -12.32
C THR A 130 0.62 4.81 -11.36
N LEU A 131 -0.58 4.63 -11.91
CA LEU A 131 -1.79 4.35 -11.16
C LEU A 131 -2.48 3.10 -11.74
N ASP A 132 -2.34 1.98 -11.03
CA ASP A 132 -3.03 0.74 -11.36
C ASP A 132 -4.28 0.54 -10.50
N MET A 133 -5.43 0.65 -11.15
CA MET A 133 -6.76 0.40 -10.58
C MET A 133 -7.48 -0.73 -11.33
N ALA A 134 -6.76 -1.59 -12.03
CA ALA A 134 -7.31 -2.75 -12.73
C ALA A 134 -8.21 -3.60 -11.82
N VAL A 135 -9.31 -4.11 -12.36
CA VAL A 135 -10.20 -5.04 -11.63
C VAL A 135 -10.73 -4.44 -10.32
N ASN A 136 -11.24 -3.21 -10.41
CA ASN A 136 -12.03 -2.54 -9.38
C ASN A 136 -13.51 -2.43 -9.81
N ARG A 137 -14.31 -1.67 -9.07
CA ARG A 137 -15.74 -1.44 -9.33
C ARG A 137 -16.02 -0.02 -9.83
N ILE A 138 -15.00 0.64 -10.39
CA ILE A 138 -15.09 2.01 -10.89
C ILE A 138 -16.07 2.08 -12.05
N LYS A 139 -17.12 2.88 -11.87
CA LYS A 139 -18.15 3.12 -12.90
C LYS A 139 -17.85 4.32 -13.78
N LYS A 140 -17.14 5.31 -13.23
CA LYS A 140 -16.82 6.57 -13.87
C LYS A 140 -15.47 7.06 -13.37
N ILE A 141 -14.70 7.64 -14.29
CA ILE A 141 -13.41 8.26 -13.98
C ILE A 141 -13.65 9.77 -13.87
N GLU A 142 -13.40 10.31 -12.69
CA GLU A 142 -13.46 11.73 -12.36
C GLU A 142 -12.38 12.04 -11.32
N ASN A 143 -12.13 13.32 -11.02
CA ASN A 143 -11.07 13.75 -10.08
C ASN A 143 -9.67 13.22 -10.44
N ILE A 144 -9.30 13.30 -11.72
CA ILE A 144 -7.96 12.89 -12.20
C ILE A 144 -7.15 14.07 -12.77
N SER A 145 -7.78 15.25 -12.94
CA SER A 145 -7.17 16.39 -13.63
C SER A 145 -5.94 16.97 -12.93
N HIS A 146 -5.80 16.73 -11.62
CA HIS A 146 -4.65 17.17 -10.82
C HIS A 146 -3.46 16.20 -10.88
N LEU A 147 -3.66 14.98 -11.40
CA LEU A 147 -2.59 13.99 -11.54
C LEU A 147 -1.85 14.22 -12.88
N THR A 148 -1.13 15.34 -12.94
CA THR A 148 -0.52 15.85 -14.17
C THR A 148 0.72 15.07 -14.63
N GLU A 149 1.32 14.28 -13.75
CA GLU A 149 2.52 13.47 -14.03
C GLU A 149 2.20 12.01 -14.41
N ILE A 150 0.92 11.64 -14.55
CA ILE A 150 0.55 10.26 -14.91
C ILE A 150 1.07 9.90 -16.30
N GLU A 151 1.86 8.83 -16.35
CA GLU A 151 2.36 8.19 -17.57
C GLU A 151 1.60 6.89 -17.85
N GLU A 152 1.27 6.15 -16.78
CA GLU A 152 0.58 4.87 -16.86
C GLU A 152 -0.68 4.87 -15.99
N PHE A 153 -1.84 4.66 -16.61
CA PHE A 153 -3.12 4.56 -15.92
C PHE A 153 -3.90 3.33 -16.37
N TRP A 154 -4.03 2.37 -15.46
CA TRP A 154 -4.67 1.09 -15.72
C TRP A 154 -6.03 1.03 -15.04
N VAL A 155 -7.10 0.90 -15.82
CA VAL A 155 -8.44 0.67 -15.28
C VAL A 155 -9.16 -0.36 -16.14
N PHE A 156 -9.74 -1.38 -15.50
CA PHE A 156 -10.71 -2.26 -16.15
C PHE A 156 -12.09 -1.92 -15.61
N ALA A 157 -12.72 -0.91 -16.20
CA ALA A 157 -14.15 -0.70 -16.00
C ALA A 157 -14.89 -1.72 -16.87
N LYS A 158 -15.90 -2.41 -16.30
CA LYS A 158 -16.98 -2.93 -17.13
C LYS A 158 -17.70 -1.71 -17.69
N MET A 159 -17.24 -1.18 -18.82
CA MET A 159 -17.97 -0.16 -19.56
C MET A 159 -19.28 -0.82 -20.00
N TYR A 160 -20.35 -0.57 -19.25
CA TYR A 160 -21.68 -0.73 -19.80
C TYR A 160 -21.77 0.34 -20.90
N PHE A 161 -21.59 -0.07 -22.15
CA PHE A 161 -22.04 0.71 -23.29
C PHE A 161 -23.56 0.87 -23.09
N ALA A 162 -24.00 2.05 -22.68
CA ALA A 162 -25.39 2.47 -22.80
C ALA A 162 -25.58 3.09 -24.18
#